data_AF-A0A3D0TMD1-F1
#
_entry.id   AF-A0A3D0TMD1-F1
#
_cell.length_a   1.000
_cell.length_b   1.000
_cell.length_c   1.000
_cell.angle_alpha   90.00
_cell.angle_beta   90.00
_cell.angle_gamma   90.00
#
_symmetry.space_group_name_H-M   'P 1'
#
loop_
_entity.id
_entity.type
_entity.pdbx_description
1 polymer ?
#
loop_
_entity_poly.entity_id
_entity_poly.type
_entity_poly.pdbx_seq_one_letter_code
_entity_poly.pdbx_strand_id
1 'polypeptide(L)'
;MTLTAQLIELIESKAIGKKESEVASWFVLDAIANFVAGRNSEQGRILEGWYLDEPAETSRTAFWMGASMHIQEVDDLHRQSVVHPGCVVIPTVLALGMREDISGLQMLEAVVKGFEACTRIGNSVGPAHYKIWHNTATCGPFGAAYAAGTLFGLEKEQFRDALGNAGTQSSGLWEFSENGAMSKHLHAGRAGQSGLLSAELAKLGFSGSPTILEGKRGFYAACCPDANPDALLVDPEGSWQIHKTSIKPWPCCR
;
A
#
# COMPACT_ATOMS: atom_id res chain seq x y z
N MET A 1 17.43 0.62 -18.05
CA MET A 1 17.08 0.39 -16.62
C MET A 1 15.63 -0.07 -16.57
N THR A 2 15.26 -1.03 -15.73
CA THR A 2 13.85 -1.50 -15.59
C THR A 2 12.96 -0.42 -14.95
N LEU A 3 11.65 -0.47 -15.13
CA LEU A 3 10.73 0.49 -14.48
C LEU A 3 10.80 0.40 -12.95
N THR A 4 10.90 -0.81 -12.40
CA THR A 4 11.07 -1.04 -10.95
C THR A 4 12.28 -0.29 -10.40
N ALA A 5 13.45 -0.45 -11.04
CA ALA A 5 14.68 0.24 -10.65
C ALA A 5 14.59 1.77 -10.78
N GLN A 6 13.91 2.27 -11.82
CA GLN A 6 13.70 3.72 -12.00
C GLN A 6 12.78 4.29 -10.92
N LEU A 7 11.72 3.57 -10.52
CA LEU A 7 10.86 3.98 -9.41
C LEU A 7 11.64 4.05 -8.09
N ILE A 8 12.49 3.06 -7.80
CA ILE A 8 13.33 3.07 -6.60
C ILE A 8 14.27 4.29 -6.60
N GLU A 9 14.95 4.53 -7.72
CA GLU A 9 15.84 5.69 -7.86
C GLU A 9 15.11 7.02 -7.69
N LEU A 10 13.91 7.14 -8.24
CA LEU A 10 13.05 8.31 -8.04
C LEU A 10 12.75 8.52 -6.55
N ILE A 11 12.26 7.51 -5.86
CA ILE A 11 11.85 7.63 -4.45
C ILE A 11 13.06 7.98 -3.56
N GLU A 12 14.20 7.30 -3.75
CA GLU A 12 15.39 7.51 -2.93
C GLU A 12 16.13 8.83 -3.27
N SER A 13 15.89 9.43 -4.44
CA SER A 13 16.45 10.75 -4.78
C SER A 13 15.75 11.92 -4.08
N LYS A 14 14.54 11.70 -3.55
CA LYS A 14 13.70 12.76 -2.98
C LYS A 14 13.99 12.94 -1.48
N ALA A 15 14.19 14.18 -1.07
CA ALA A 15 14.33 14.53 0.34
C ALA A 15 12.96 14.48 1.06
N ILE A 16 12.97 14.02 2.30
CA ILE A 16 11.83 14.05 3.22
C ILE A 16 12.11 15.10 4.29
N GLY A 17 11.28 16.15 4.31
CA GLY A 17 11.38 17.23 5.27
C GLY A 17 10.36 17.13 6.40
N LYS A 18 10.37 18.16 7.24
CA LYS A 18 9.38 18.34 8.31
C LYS A 18 7.94 18.37 7.77
N LYS A 19 7.74 18.99 6.60
CA LYS A 19 6.42 19.11 5.96
C LYS A 19 5.84 17.74 5.60
N GLU A 20 6.65 16.87 5.00
CA GLU A 20 6.24 15.50 4.65
C GLU A 20 5.92 14.69 5.91
N SER A 21 6.75 14.83 6.95
CA SER A 21 6.52 14.17 8.25
C SER A 21 5.22 14.63 8.91
N GLU A 22 4.94 15.93 8.88
CA GLU A 22 3.71 16.51 9.44
C GLU A 22 2.47 15.99 8.70
N VAL A 23 2.48 16.01 7.36
CA VAL A 23 1.37 15.48 6.57
C VAL A 23 1.18 13.98 6.79
N ALA A 24 2.26 13.20 6.84
CA ALA A 24 2.19 11.78 7.16
C ALA A 24 1.58 11.53 8.55
N SER A 25 1.86 12.39 9.54
CA SER A 25 1.27 12.26 10.87
C SER A 25 -0.25 12.43 10.88
N TRP A 26 -0.79 13.30 10.01
CA TRP A 26 -2.23 13.47 9.87
C TRP A 26 -2.87 12.23 9.25
N PHE A 27 -2.24 11.62 8.24
CA PHE A 27 -2.73 10.36 7.67
C PHE A 27 -2.63 9.20 8.65
N VAL A 28 -1.60 9.15 9.49
CA VAL A 28 -1.52 8.17 10.59
C VAL A 28 -2.67 8.36 11.57
N LEU A 29 -2.98 9.60 11.96
CA LEU A 29 -4.12 9.90 12.84
C LEU A 29 -5.46 9.51 12.19
N ASP A 30 -5.64 9.84 10.91
CA ASP A 30 -6.81 9.47 10.12
C ASP A 30 -6.99 7.94 10.04
N ALA A 31 -5.92 7.20 9.75
CA ALA A 31 -5.94 5.74 9.72
C ALA A 31 -6.29 5.14 11.09
N ILE A 32 -5.76 5.68 12.19
CA ILE A 32 -6.13 5.23 13.55
C ILE A 32 -7.61 5.51 13.82
N ALA A 33 -8.14 6.68 13.43
CA ALA A 33 -9.56 6.99 13.58
C ALA A 33 -10.44 6.01 12.78
N ASN A 34 -10.06 5.73 11.54
CA ASN A 34 -10.71 4.74 10.67
C ASN A 34 -10.68 3.33 11.27
N PHE A 35 -9.54 2.93 11.85
CA PHE A 35 -9.41 1.65 12.54
C PHE A 35 -10.39 1.55 13.72
N VAL A 36 -10.44 2.57 14.58
CA VAL A 36 -11.35 2.63 15.74
C VAL A 36 -12.82 2.62 15.30
N ALA A 37 -13.17 3.34 14.23
CA ALA A 37 -14.52 3.35 13.71
C ALA A 37 -14.89 2.01 13.03
N GLY A 38 -13.95 1.42 12.30
CA GLY A 38 -14.12 0.15 11.60
C GLY A 38 -14.29 -1.04 12.53
N ARG A 39 -13.45 -1.17 13.57
CA ARG A 39 -13.51 -2.29 14.53
C ARG A 39 -14.85 -2.41 15.26
N ASN A 40 -15.59 -1.30 15.40
CA ASN A 40 -16.89 -1.26 16.09
C ASN A 40 -18.08 -1.64 15.19
N SER A 41 -17.85 -1.92 13.90
CA SER A 41 -18.86 -2.40 12.95
C SER A 41 -19.11 -3.91 13.06
N GLU A 42 -20.08 -4.43 12.32
CA GLU A 42 -20.30 -5.88 12.20
C GLU A 42 -19.08 -6.59 11.59
N GLN A 43 -18.58 -6.06 10.47
CA GLN A 43 -17.41 -6.55 9.75
C GLN A 43 -16.16 -6.51 10.64
N GLY A 44 -16.00 -5.40 11.38
CA GLY A 44 -14.90 -5.21 12.32
C GLY A 44 -14.89 -6.24 13.44
N ARG A 45 -16.05 -6.59 14.02
CA ARG A 45 -16.16 -7.64 15.03
C ARG A 45 -15.83 -9.03 14.48
N ILE A 46 -16.19 -9.32 13.24
CA ILE A 46 -15.81 -10.59 12.57
C ILE A 46 -14.30 -10.66 12.41
N LEU A 47 -13.67 -9.58 11.91
CA LEU A 47 -12.22 -9.50 11.73
C LEU A 47 -11.47 -9.56 13.06
N GLU A 48 -11.98 -8.93 14.11
CA GLU A 48 -11.42 -9.01 15.47
C GLU A 48 -11.53 -10.43 16.04
N GLY A 49 -12.67 -11.09 15.86
CA GLY A 49 -12.83 -12.50 16.25
C GLY A 49 -11.82 -13.41 15.57
N TRP A 50 -11.62 -13.24 14.26
CA TRP A 50 -10.55 -13.95 13.54
C TRP A 50 -9.16 -13.62 14.09
N TYR A 51 -8.87 -12.34 14.36
CA TYR A 51 -7.56 -11.89 14.83
C TYR A 51 -7.20 -12.51 16.19
N LEU A 52 -8.12 -12.47 17.15
CA LEU A 52 -7.94 -12.92 18.54
C LEU A 52 -7.89 -14.44 18.71
N ASP A 53 -8.28 -15.21 17.69
CA ASP A 53 -8.26 -16.68 17.73
C ASP A 53 -6.84 -17.27 17.74
N GLU A 54 -5.83 -16.49 17.36
CA GLU A 54 -4.43 -16.87 17.34
C GLU A 54 -3.56 -15.80 17.99
N PRO A 55 -2.33 -16.13 18.44
CA PRO A 55 -1.38 -15.14 18.94
C PRO A 55 -1.14 -13.99 17.95
N ALA A 56 -0.89 -12.80 18.51
CA ALA A 56 -0.57 -11.62 17.73
C ALA A 56 0.74 -11.85 16.94
N GLU A 57 0.62 -11.84 15.61
CA GLU A 57 1.72 -11.89 14.67
C GLU A 57 1.71 -10.62 13.81
N THR A 58 2.87 -10.15 13.35
CA THR A 58 2.98 -8.89 12.59
C THR A 58 2.10 -8.90 11.34
N SER A 59 2.13 -9.99 10.56
CA SER A 59 1.31 -10.13 9.36
C SER A 59 -0.18 -10.15 9.66
N ARG A 60 -0.60 -10.86 10.73
CA ARG A 60 -2.00 -10.89 11.19
C ARG A 60 -2.46 -9.52 11.67
N THR A 61 -1.61 -8.80 12.38
CA THR A 61 -1.90 -7.46 12.90
C THR A 61 -2.05 -6.45 11.75
N ALA A 62 -1.13 -6.47 10.77
CA ALA A 62 -1.23 -5.63 9.58
C ALA A 62 -2.53 -5.90 8.79
N PHE A 63 -2.89 -7.18 8.63
CA PHE A 63 -4.14 -7.58 7.97
C PHE A 63 -5.36 -7.03 8.70
N TRP A 64 -5.46 -7.32 10.00
CA TRP A 64 -6.61 -6.93 10.80
C TRP A 64 -6.80 -5.42 10.83
N MET A 65 -5.71 -4.68 11.05
CA MET A 65 -5.75 -3.21 11.06
C MET A 65 -6.14 -2.67 9.69
N GLY A 66 -5.50 -3.11 8.60
CA GLY A 66 -5.79 -2.60 7.26
C GLY A 66 -7.20 -2.92 6.79
N ALA A 67 -7.67 -4.15 7.01
CA ALA A 67 -9.04 -4.53 6.70
C ALA A 67 -10.05 -3.67 7.49
N SER A 68 -9.78 -3.41 8.78
CA SER A 68 -10.66 -2.60 9.62
C SER A 68 -10.67 -1.12 9.23
N MET A 69 -9.52 -0.56 8.85
CA MET A 69 -9.39 0.83 8.40
C MET A 69 -10.19 1.13 7.13
N HIS A 70 -10.43 0.11 6.29
CA HIS A 70 -11.13 0.25 5.03
C HIS A 70 -12.63 -0.12 5.10
N ILE A 71 -13.23 -0.10 6.30
CA ILE A 71 -14.65 -0.46 6.49
C ILE A 71 -15.58 0.72 6.26
N GLN A 72 -15.28 1.86 6.88
CA GLN A 72 -16.21 3.00 6.94
C GLN A 72 -16.20 3.85 5.67
N GLU A 73 -15.33 3.54 4.71
CA GLU A 73 -15.19 4.28 3.44
C GLU A 73 -14.88 5.77 3.61
N VAL A 74 -14.37 6.18 4.78
CA VAL A 74 -13.93 7.57 5.08
C VAL A 74 -12.41 7.70 5.10
N ASP A 75 -11.70 6.60 4.83
CA ASP A 75 -10.25 6.58 4.69
C ASP A 75 -9.78 7.38 3.47
N ASP A 76 -8.49 7.67 3.46
CA ASP A 76 -7.84 8.52 2.47
C ASP A 76 -8.03 8.05 1.02
N LEU A 77 -7.90 8.99 0.09
CA LEU A 77 -7.95 8.70 -1.33
C LEU A 77 -6.94 9.55 -2.09
N HIS A 78 -6.05 8.89 -2.82
CA HIS A 78 -5.25 9.52 -3.86
C HIS A 78 -6.04 9.56 -5.16
N ARG A 79 -6.57 10.74 -5.49
CA ARG A 79 -7.63 10.90 -6.51
C ARG A 79 -7.23 10.42 -7.90
N GLN A 80 -5.98 10.68 -8.30
CA GLN A 80 -5.52 10.36 -9.66
C GLN A 80 -5.35 8.86 -9.86
N SER A 81 -4.86 8.15 -8.84
CA SER A 81 -4.60 6.70 -8.93
C SER A 81 -5.78 5.85 -8.49
N VAL A 82 -6.78 6.43 -7.83
CA VAL A 82 -7.90 5.73 -7.19
C VAL A 82 -7.39 4.69 -6.17
N VAL A 83 -6.28 5.00 -5.51
CA VAL A 83 -5.68 4.16 -4.45
C VAL A 83 -6.00 4.79 -3.10
N HIS A 84 -6.35 3.96 -2.13
CA HIS A 84 -6.44 4.30 -0.70
C HIS A 84 -5.14 3.84 -0.01
N PRO A 85 -4.07 4.65 -0.01
CA PRO A 85 -2.77 4.20 0.50
C PRO A 85 -2.76 4.00 2.02
N GLY A 86 -3.54 4.79 2.76
CA GLY A 86 -3.50 4.81 4.23
C GLY A 86 -3.92 3.49 4.85
N CYS A 87 -4.97 2.85 4.34
CA CYS A 87 -5.45 1.56 4.85
C CYS A 87 -4.55 0.36 4.49
N VAL A 88 -3.46 0.58 3.74
CA VAL A 88 -2.48 -0.47 3.39
C VAL A 88 -1.11 -0.19 4.00
N VAL A 89 -0.58 1.01 3.80
CA VAL A 89 0.79 1.38 4.19
C VAL A 89 0.90 1.57 5.70
N ILE A 90 -0.01 2.35 6.29
CA ILE A 90 0.02 2.68 7.72
C ILE A 90 -0.14 1.45 8.62
N PRO A 91 -1.09 0.52 8.41
CA PRO A 91 -1.18 -0.66 9.25
C PRO A 91 0.05 -1.57 9.13
N THR A 92 0.71 -1.61 7.97
CA THR A 92 1.99 -2.33 7.79
C THR A 92 3.08 -1.72 8.66
N VAL A 93 3.21 -0.38 8.63
CA VAL A 93 4.19 0.37 9.44
C VAL A 93 3.90 0.24 10.94
N LEU A 94 2.63 0.37 11.35
CA LEU A 94 2.24 0.25 12.76
C LEU A 94 2.48 -1.16 13.30
N ALA A 95 2.14 -2.20 12.53
CA ALA A 95 2.39 -3.58 12.94
C ALA A 95 3.89 -3.87 13.11
N LEU A 96 4.74 -3.35 12.22
CA LEU A 96 6.20 -3.44 12.37
C LEU A 96 6.70 -2.65 13.57
N GLY A 97 6.17 -1.44 13.79
CA GLY A 97 6.50 -0.60 14.92
C GLY A 97 6.13 -1.19 16.29
N MET A 98 5.18 -2.12 16.33
CA MET A 98 4.85 -2.89 17.55
C MET A 98 5.86 -4.02 17.82
N ARG A 99 6.55 -4.51 16.78
CA ARG A 99 7.53 -5.61 16.88
C ARG A 99 8.95 -5.10 17.12
N GLU A 100 9.30 -4.00 16.48
CA GLU A 100 10.67 -3.50 16.37
C GLU A 100 10.83 -2.17 17.13
N ASP A 101 12.04 -1.85 17.59
CA ASP A 101 12.36 -0.55 18.20
C ASP A 101 12.55 0.52 17.12
N ILE A 102 11.43 0.99 16.55
CA ILE A 102 11.39 1.98 15.46
C ILE A 102 10.86 3.31 15.99
N SER A 103 11.56 4.40 15.72
CA SER A 103 11.09 5.73 16.11
C SER A 103 9.89 6.18 15.27
N GLY A 104 9.04 7.03 15.85
CA GLY A 104 7.92 7.62 15.10
C GLY A 104 8.34 8.36 13.83
N LEU A 105 9.52 9.00 13.82
CA LEU A 105 10.05 9.66 12.62
C LEU A 105 10.38 8.66 11.50
N GLN A 106 10.99 7.52 11.82
CA GLN A 106 11.23 6.46 10.84
C GLN A 106 9.93 5.86 10.31
N MET A 107 8.90 5.73 11.16
CA MET A 107 7.57 5.31 10.71
C MET A 107 6.96 6.31 9.72
N LEU A 108 7.05 7.61 9.99
CA LEU A 108 6.52 8.64 9.10
C LEU A 108 7.26 8.68 7.77
N GLU A 109 8.58 8.50 7.77
CA GLU A 109 9.38 8.35 6.54
C GLU A 109 8.89 7.16 5.70
N ALA A 110 8.72 5.99 6.32
CA ALA A 110 8.23 4.79 5.64
C ALA A 110 6.82 4.98 5.06
N VAL A 111 5.95 5.73 5.76
CA VAL A 111 4.61 6.09 5.25
C VAL A 111 4.72 6.93 3.98
N VAL A 112 5.57 7.97 3.98
CA VAL A 112 5.76 8.85 2.81
C VAL A 112 6.25 8.06 1.59
N LYS A 113 7.28 7.22 1.77
CA LYS A 113 7.84 6.41 0.68
C LYS A 113 6.85 5.34 0.19
N GLY A 114 6.10 4.70 1.10
CA GLY A 114 5.06 3.72 0.76
C GLY A 114 3.91 4.33 -0.03
N PHE A 115 3.46 5.53 0.34
CA PHE A 115 2.44 6.28 -0.41
C PHE A 115 2.95 6.57 -1.83
N GLU A 116 4.17 7.09 -1.97
CA GLU A 116 4.78 7.39 -3.28
C GLU A 116 4.80 6.17 -4.19
N ALA A 117 5.21 5.00 -3.68
CA ALA A 117 5.33 3.78 -4.47
C ALA A 117 3.96 3.31 -5.00
N CYS A 118 2.97 3.14 -4.12
CA CYS A 118 1.67 2.60 -4.55
C CYS A 118 0.85 3.58 -5.40
N THR A 119 0.92 4.89 -5.14
CA THR A 119 0.14 5.86 -5.93
C THR A 119 0.77 6.12 -7.29
N ARG A 120 2.11 6.13 -7.43
CA ARG A 120 2.76 6.22 -8.74
C ARG A 120 2.45 5.01 -9.61
N ILE A 121 2.48 3.80 -9.03
CA ILE A 121 2.05 2.60 -9.74
C ILE A 121 0.58 2.72 -10.11
N GLY A 122 -0.29 3.11 -9.18
CA GLY A 122 -1.71 3.32 -9.47
C GLY A 122 -2.00 4.43 -10.50
N ASN A 123 -1.14 5.44 -10.66
CA ASN A 123 -1.27 6.43 -11.75
C ASN A 123 -0.99 5.82 -13.13
N SER A 124 -0.29 4.68 -13.18
CA SER A 124 0.16 4.05 -14.43
C SER A 124 -0.70 2.87 -14.89
N VAL A 125 -1.63 2.37 -14.08
CA VAL A 125 -2.44 1.17 -14.43
C VAL A 125 -3.55 1.42 -15.44
N GLY A 126 -3.95 2.67 -15.64
CA GLY A 126 -5.02 3.04 -16.57
C GLY A 126 -6.43 2.72 -16.07
N PRO A 127 -7.46 3.39 -16.62
CA PRO A 127 -8.84 3.23 -16.16
C PRO A 127 -9.47 1.87 -16.48
N ALA A 128 -9.01 1.13 -17.50
CA ALA A 128 -9.54 -0.20 -17.79
C ALA A 128 -9.16 -1.23 -16.71
N HIS A 129 -8.02 -1.04 -16.02
CA HIS A 129 -7.65 -1.87 -14.87
C HIS A 129 -8.72 -1.84 -13.78
N TYR A 130 -9.19 -0.64 -13.42
CA TYR A 130 -10.15 -0.42 -12.34
C TYR A 130 -11.54 -1.03 -12.61
N LYS A 131 -11.85 -1.39 -13.86
CA LYS A 131 -13.14 -2.04 -14.20
C LYS A 131 -13.24 -3.47 -13.68
N ILE A 132 -12.11 -4.13 -13.46
CA ILE A 132 -12.03 -5.54 -13.02
C ILE A 132 -11.34 -5.66 -11.66
N TRP A 133 -10.32 -4.83 -11.45
CA TRP A 133 -9.43 -4.90 -10.30
C TRP A 133 -9.60 -3.70 -9.38
N HIS A 134 -9.47 -3.93 -8.08
CA HIS A 134 -9.43 -2.86 -7.10
C HIS A 134 -8.00 -2.30 -6.97
N ASN A 135 -7.77 -1.06 -7.41
CA ASN A 135 -6.43 -0.43 -7.43
C ASN A 135 -5.74 -0.46 -6.06
N THR A 136 -6.46 -0.23 -4.96
CA THR A 136 -5.88 -0.34 -3.60
C THR A 136 -5.32 -1.74 -3.34
N ALA A 137 -6.01 -2.78 -3.79
CA ALA A 137 -5.63 -4.17 -3.59
C ALA A 137 -4.44 -4.59 -4.48
N THR A 138 -4.38 -4.07 -5.71
CA THR A 138 -3.36 -4.44 -6.69
C THR A 138 -2.11 -3.57 -6.62
N CYS A 139 -2.23 -2.28 -6.28
CA CYS A 139 -1.13 -1.33 -6.18
C CYS A 139 -0.61 -1.18 -4.73
N GLY A 140 -1.47 -1.43 -3.74
CA GLY A 140 -1.13 -1.38 -2.31
C GLY A 140 0.04 -2.28 -1.89
N PRO A 141 0.18 -3.53 -2.40
CA PRO A 141 1.31 -4.40 -2.04
C PRO A 141 2.67 -3.76 -2.25
N PHE A 142 2.83 -2.98 -3.32
CA PHE A 142 4.07 -2.26 -3.61
C PHE A 142 4.34 -1.16 -2.57
N GLY A 143 3.31 -0.45 -2.12
CA GLY A 143 3.42 0.56 -1.08
C GLY A 143 3.79 -0.05 0.28
N ALA A 144 3.12 -1.14 0.66
CA ALA A 144 3.44 -1.88 1.87
C ALA A 144 4.87 -2.47 1.84
N ALA A 145 5.30 -3.03 0.69
CA ALA A 145 6.66 -3.54 0.52
C ALA A 145 7.70 -2.42 0.61
N TYR A 146 7.44 -1.25 0.02
CA TYR A 146 8.37 -0.13 0.09
C TYR A 146 8.47 0.43 1.52
N ALA A 147 7.35 0.56 2.22
CA ALA A 147 7.33 1.02 3.60
C ALA A 147 8.04 0.04 4.54
N ALA A 148 7.73 -1.25 4.48
CA ALA A 148 8.42 -2.28 5.25
C ALA A 148 9.91 -2.35 4.91
N GLY A 149 10.26 -2.27 3.62
CA GLY A 149 11.65 -2.25 3.16
C GLY A 149 12.44 -1.05 3.68
N THR A 150 11.78 0.12 3.76
CA THR A 150 12.37 1.33 4.37
C THR A 150 12.70 1.09 5.84
N LEU A 151 11.77 0.51 6.60
CA LEU A 151 11.98 0.20 8.02
C LEU A 151 13.05 -0.88 8.25
N PHE A 152 13.22 -1.80 7.30
CA PHE A 152 14.28 -2.80 7.34
C PHE A 152 15.64 -2.30 6.87
N GLY A 153 15.72 -1.10 6.28
CA GLY A 153 16.94 -0.58 5.68
C GLY A 153 17.40 -1.42 4.48
N LEU A 154 16.47 -1.80 3.60
CA LEU A 154 16.81 -2.58 2.41
C LEU A 154 17.71 -1.81 1.45
N GLU A 155 18.68 -2.51 0.86
CA GLU A 155 19.51 -2.00 -0.22
C GLU A 155 18.76 -1.99 -1.55
N LYS A 156 19.29 -1.30 -2.57
CA LYS A 156 18.64 -1.11 -3.89
C LYS A 156 18.20 -2.44 -4.52
N GLU A 157 19.04 -3.47 -4.48
CA GLU A 157 18.74 -4.81 -5.02
C GLU A 157 17.62 -5.50 -4.24
N GLN A 158 17.59 -5.34 -2.91
CA GLN A 158 16.55 -5.92 -2.06
C GLN A 158 15.22 -5.19 -2.24
N PHE A 159 15.21 -3.87 -2.44
CA PHE A 159 13.99 -3.15 -2.83
C PHE A 159 13.44 -3.65 -4.17
N ARG A 160 14.31 -3.88 -5.16
CA ARG A 160 13.89 -4.44 -6.45
C ARG A 160 13.24 -5.81 -6.26
N ASP A 161 13.83 -6.67 -5.44
CA ASP A 161 13.30 -8.00 -5.17
C ASP A 161 11.98 -7.92 -4.38
N ALA A 162 11.89 -7.04 -3.38
CA ALA A 162 10.67 -6.79 -2.61
C ALA A 162 9.51 -6.33 -3.52
N LEU A 163 9.75 -5.39 -4.43
CA LEU A 163 8.72 -4.95 -5.38
C LEU A 163 8.36 -6.04 -6.39
N GLY A 164 9.34 -6.84 -6.82
CA GLY A 164 9.11 -8.03 -7.64
C GLY A 164 8.18 -9.05 -6.96
N ASN A 165 8.45 -9.33 -5.69
CA ASN A 165 7.67 -10.25 -4.86
C ASN A 165 6.27 -9.67 -4.55
N ALA A 166 6.15 -8.36 -4.39
CA ALA A 166 4.88 -7.70 -4.12
C ALA A 166 3.96 -7.76 -5.34
N GLY A 167 4.48 -7.44 -6.52
CA GLY A 167 3.67 -7.40 -7.74
C GLY A 167 3.11 -8.75 -8.18
N THR A 168 3.81 -9.87 -7.89
CA THR A 168 3.26 -11.20 -8.16
C THR A 168 2.14 -11.63 -7.19
N GLN A 169 1.94 -10.88 -6.10
CA GLN A 169 0.90 -11.12 -5.10
C GLN A 169 -0.27 -10.12 -5.22
N SER A 170 -0.20 -9.18 -6.17
CA SER A 170 -1.26 -8.21 -6.45
C SER A 170 -2.55 -8.90 -6.88
N SER A 171 -3.62 -8.67 -6.11
CA SER A 171 -4.93 -9.31 -6.32
C SER A 171 -6.05 -8.48 -5.66
N GLY A 172 -7.29 -8.70 -6.07
CA GLY A 172 -8.48 -8.03 -5.52
C GLY A 172 -9.47 -7.70 -6.62
N LEU A 173 -10.48 -8.55 -6.79
CA LEU A 173 -11.50 -8.42 -7.84
C LEU A 173 -12.63 -7.50 -7.36
N TRP A 174 -13.18 -6.71 -8.28
CA TRP A 174 -14.31 -5.84 -7.99
C TRP A 174 -15.65 -6.56 -7.80
N GLU A 175 -15.73 -7.88 -8.06
CA GLU A 175 -16.98 -8.66 -8.04
C GLU A 175 -17.87 -8.44 -6.80
N PHE A 176 -17.31 -8.10 -5.65
CA PHE A 176 -18.09 -7.77 -4.46
C PHE A 176 -19.08 -6.59 -4.69
N SER A 177 -18.81 -5.70 -5.64
CA SER A 177 -19.69 -4.57 -5.97
C SER A 177 -21.04 -5.01 -6.53
N GLU A 178 -21.11 -6.20 -7.13
CA GLU A 178 -22.34 -6.73 -7.73
C GLU A 178 -23.36 -7.19 -6.68
N ASN A 179 -22.92 -7.51 -5.46
CA ASN A 179 -23.77 -8.09 -4.42
C ASN A 179 -23.58 -7.47 -3.01
N GLY A 180 -22.65 -6.51 -2.86
CA GLY A 180 -22.37 -5.87 -1.58
C GLY A 180 -21.65 -6.77 -0.58
N ALA A 181 -20.90 -7.78 -1.03
CA ALA A 181 -20.17 -8.67 -0.15
C ALA A 181 -19.09 -7.93 0.68
N MET A 182 -18.85 -8.41 1.90
CA MET A 182 -17.83 -7.88 2.83
C MET A 182 -16.38 -8.06 2.33
N SER A 183 -16.18 -8.79 1.23
CA SER A 183 -14.86 -9.19 0.73
C SER A 183 -13.97 -8.00 0.31
N LYS A 184 -14.54 -6.80 0.09
CA LYS A 184 -13.73 -5.58 -0.12
C LYS A 184 -12.71 -5.36 0.99
N HIS A 185 -13.08 -5.59 2.24
CA HIS A 185 -12.21 -5.30 3.37
C HIS A 185 -10.96 -6.21 3.38
N LEU A 186 -11.03 -7.38 2.75
CA LEU A 186 -9.86 -8.25 2.55
C LEU A 186 -8.79 -7.57 1.69
N HIS A 187 -9.18 -6.67 0.79
CA HIS A 187 -8.25 -6.04 -0.17
C HIS A 187 -7.13 -5.28 0.53
N ALA A 188 -7.48 -4.39 1.47
CA ALA A 188 -6.50 -3.56 2.17
C ALA A 188 -5.60 -4.41 3.10
N GLY A 189 -6.22 -5.29 3.90
CA GLY A 189 -5.48 -6.18 4.79
C GLY A 189 -4.54 -7.12 4.03
N ARG A 190 -5.01 -7.74 2.94
CA ARG A 190 -4.19 -8.66 2.14
C ARG A 190 -3.09 -7.93 1.38
N ALA A 191 -3.33 -6.72 0.90
CA ALA A 191 -2.30 -5.90 0.27
C ALA A 191 -1.15 -5.60 1.25
N GLY A 192 -1.48 -5.23 2.49
CA GLY A 192 -0.50 -5.03 3.56
C GLY A 192 0.34 -6.28 3.84
N GLN A 193 -0.31 -7.44 4.01
CA GLN A 193 0.38 -8.73 4.21
C GLN A 193 1.32 -9.07 3.06
N SER A 194 0.85 -8.97 1.82
CA SER A 194 1.63 -9.29 0.64
C SER A 194 2.89 -8.43 0.55
N GLY A 195 2.77 -7.13 0.84
CA GLY A 195 3.91 -6.22 0.84
C GLY A 195 4.90 -6.49 1.98
N LEU A 196 4.40 -6.70 3.20
CA LEU A 196 5.22 -7.04 4.36
C LEU A 196 6.04 -8.31 4.11
N LEU A 197 5.37 -9.40 3.71
CA LEU A 197 6.02 -10.68 3.38
C LEU A 197 7.08 -10.50 2.28
N SER A 198 6.79 -9.69 1.27
CA SER A 198 7.71 -9.42 0.17
C SER A 198 9.01 -8.75 0.63
N ALA A 199 8.90 -7.78 1.52
CA ALA A 199 10.06 -7.09 2.10
C ALA A 199 10.84 -8.00 3.06
N GLU A 200 10.16 -8.79 3.90
CA GLU A 200 10.79 -9.77 4.80
C GLU A 200 11.59 -10.82 4.02
N LEU A 201 11.01 -11.37 2.94
CA LEU A 201 11.68 -12.33 2.08
C LEU A 201 12.87 -11.71 1.34
N ALA A 202 12.72 -10.49 0.80
CA ALA A 202 13.81 -9.80 0.11
C ALA A 202 14.98 -9.45 1.06
N LYS A 203 14.69 -9.10 2.32
CA LYS A 203 15.70 -8.91 3.37
C LYS A 203 16.59 -10.15 3.54
N LEU A 204 16.01 -11.34 3.35
CA LEU A 204 16.70 -12.64 3.45
C LEU A 204 17.31 -13.12 2.12
N GLY A 205 17.23 -12.33 1.06
CA GLY A 205 17.79 -12.65 -0.26
C GLY A 205 16.87 -13.44 -1.20
N PHE A 206 15.57 -13.50 -0.92
CA PHE A 206 14.59 -14.10 -1.84
C PHE A 206 14.37 -13.17 -3.05
N SER A 207 14.79 -13.63 -4.22
CA SER A 207 14.76 -12.84 -5.45
C SER A 207 13.35 -12.62 -6.00
N GLY A 208 13.07 -11.39 -6.46
CA GLY A 208 11.85 -11.03 -7.19
C GLY A 208 12.15 -10.67 -8.65
N SER A 209 11.12 -10.65 -9.51
CA SER A 209 11.32 -10.28 -10.92
C SER A 209 11.70 -8.79 -11.05
N PRO A 210 12.83 -8.43 -11.69
CA PRO A 210 13.23 -7.04 -11.87
C PRO A 210 12.30 -6.28 -12.82
N THR A 211 11.60 -7.00 -13.71
CA THR A 211 10.67 -6.48 -14.72
C THR A 211 9.22 -6.77 -14.34
N ILE A 212 8.90 -6.84 -13.05
CA ILE A 212 7.55 -7.17 -12.57
C ILE A 212 6.48 -6.23 -13.14
N LEU A 213 6.81 -4.97 -13.42
CA LEU A 213 5.86 -4.00 -13.98
C LEU A 213 5.70 -4.18 -15.50
N GLU A 214 6.81 -4.15 -16.25
CA GLU A 214 6.85 -4.03 -17.71
C GLU A 214 7.07 -5.34 -18.47
N GLY A 215 7.36 -6.44 -17.78
CA GLY A 215 7.68 -7.72 -18.41
C GLY A 215 6.53 -8.27 -19.25
N LYS A 216 6.84 -9.19 -20.18
CA LYS A 216 5.83 -9.84 -21.05
C LYS A 216 4.72 -10.58 -20.28
N ARG A 217 4.98 -10.94 -19.03
CA ARG A 217 4.04 -11.53 -18.06
C ARG A 217 3.98 -10.71 -16.78
N GLY A 218 4.36 -9.44 -16.86
CA GLY A 218 4.37 -8.50 -15.75
C GLY A 218 2.97 -7.95 -15.47
N PHE A 219 2.89 -7.16 -14.41
CA PHE A 219 1.68 -6.58 -13.87
C PHE A 219 0.87 -5.79 -14.90
N TYR A 220 1.52 -4.95 -15.73
CA TYR A 220 0.81 -4.21 -16.75
C TYR A 220 0.22 -5.13 -17.83
N ALA A 221 1.01 -6.08 -18.33
CA ALA A 221 0.56 -7.01 -19.36
C ALA A 221 -0.58 -7.93 -18.86
N ALA A 222 -0.56 -8.31 -17.58
CA ALA A 222 -1.54 -9.22 -16.99
C ALA A 222 -2.86 -8.54 -16.62
N CYS A 223 -2.80 -7.29 -16.14
CA CYS A 223 -3.92 -6.68 -15.44
C CYS A 223 -4.36 -5.32 -15.99
N CYS A 224 -3.57 -4.68 -16.86
CA CYS A 224 -3.74 -3.26 -17.20
C CYS A 224 -3.82 -3.06 -18.73
N PRO A 225 -5.00 -3.27 -19.35
CA PRO A 225 -5.16 -3.21 -20.80
C PRO A 225 -4.75 -1.87 -21.44
N ASP A 226 -4.88 -0.78 -20.69
CA ASP A 226 -4.61 0.60 -21.10
C ASP A 226 -3.58 1.27 -20.17
N ALA A 227 -2.61 0.50 -19.67
CA ALA A 227 -1.52 1.03 -18.86
C ALA A 227 -0.80 2.22 -19.53
N ASN A 228 -0.40 3.19 -18.73
CA ASN A 228 0.49 4.28 -19.11
C ASN A 228 1.77 4.24 -18.26
N PRO A 229 2.78 3.45 -18.65
CA PRO A 229 4.03 3.33 -17.90
C PRO A 229 4.75 4.66 -17.64
N ASP A 230 4.63 5.64 -18.53
CA ASP A 230 5.28 6.96 -18.37
C ASP A 230 4.73 7.73 -17.17
N ALA A 231 3.46 7.49 -16.80
CA ALA A 231 2.84 8.12 -15.62
C ALA A 231 3.49 7.67 -14.29
N LEU A 232 4.23 6.56 -14.28
CA LEU A 232 4.98 6.09 -13.11
C LEU A 232 6.07 7.11 -12.70
N LEU A 233 6.75 7.67 -13.70
CA LEU A 233 7.97 8.48 -13.53
C LEU A 233 7.74 9.97 -13.80
N VAL A 234 6.49 10.38 -14.05
CA VAL A 234 6.15 11.78 -14.28
C VAL A 234 6.53 12.65 -13.09
N ASP A 235 7.07 13.84 -13.38
CA ASP A 235 7.41 14.85 -12.37
C ASP A 235 8.26 14.28 -11.19
N PRO A 236 9.48 13.77 -11.47
CA PRO A 236 10.30 13.11 -10.46
C PRO A 236 10.78 14.07 -9.36
N GLU A 237 11.01 15.34 -9.72
CA GLU A 237 11.40 16.42 -8.80
C GLU A 237 10.19 17.08 -8.11
N GLY A 238 8.97 16.69 -8.50
CA GLY A 238 7.74 17.23 -7.97
C GLY A 238 7.43 16.82 -6.53
N SER A 239 6.31 17.34 -6.01
CA SER A 239 5.86 17.01 -4.66
C SER A 239 5.63 15.51 -4.47
N TRP A 240 5.86 15.04 -3.25
CA TRP A 240 5.43 13.71 -2.81
C TRP A 240 3.92 13.51 -3.04
N GLN A 241 3.52 12.34 -3.50
CA GLN A 241 2.13 11.99 -3.83
C GLN A 241 1.23 12.02 -2.58
N ILE A 242 1.80 11.92 -1.38
CA ILE A 242 1.06 12.13 -0.13
C ILE A 242 0.37 13.50 -0.07
N HIS A 243 0.97 14.55 -0.68
CA HIS A 243 0.37 15.88 -0.79
C HIS A 243 -0.79 15.96 -1.78
N LYS A 244 -0.96 14.94 -2.63
CA LYS A 244 -2.06 14.78 -3.60
C LYS A 244 -3.12 13.81 -3.09
N THR A 245 -2.94 13.28 -1.88
CA THR A 245 -3.88 12.39 -1.18
C THR A 245 -4.80 13.23 -0.31
N SER A 246 -6.07 12.85 -0.21
CA SER A 246 -7.07 13.60 0.56
C SER A 246 -7.74 12.73 1.61
N ILE A 247 -7.97 13.30 2.79
CA ILE A 247 -8.85 12.72 3.81
C ILE A 247 -10.30 13.01 3.42
N LYS A 248 -11.19 12.02 3.54
CA LYS A 248 -12.60 12.20 3.17
C LYS A 248 -13.35 12.89 4.31
N PRO A 249 -14.23 13.86 4.00
CA PRO A 249 -15.06 14.50 5.02
C PRO A 249 -16.26 13.65 5.44
N TRP A 250 -16.66 12.64 4.64
CA TRP A 250 -17.86 11.84 4.84
C TRP A 250 -17.61 10.35 4.51
N PRO A 251 -18.29 9.41 5.21
CA PRO A 251 -18.15 7.96 5.01
C PRO A 251 -18.92 7.48 3.77
N CYS A 252 -18.44 7.85 2.58
CA CYS A 252 -19.02 7.42 1.31
C CYS A 252 -18.00 7.32 0.18
N CYS A 253 -18.37 6.61 -0.89
CA CYS A 253 -17.63 6.64 -2.15
C CYS A 253 -17.57 8.08 -2.71
N ARG A 254 -16.47 8.40 -3.40
CA ARG A 254 -16.29 9.66 -4.14
C ARG A 254 -16.50 9.48 -5.63
#